data_AF-A0AAJ1RT25-F1
#
_entry.id   AF-A0AAJ1RT25-F1
#
_cell.length_a   1.000
_cell.length_b   1.000
_cell.length_c   1.000
_cell.angle_alpha   90.00
_cell.angle_beta   90.00
_cell.angle_gamma   90.00
#
_symmetry.space_group_name_H-M   'P 1'
#
loop_
_entity.id
_entity.type
_entity.pdbx_description
1 polymer ?
#
loop_
_entity_poly.entity_id
_entity_poly.type
_entity_poly.pdbx_seq_one_letter_code
_entity_poly.pdbx_strand_id
1 'polypeptide(L)'
;MGMTLGDRLRVTLFGESHGTCVGALVEGVPPGTLIDPVTLARNLASRKPGRKGLSTRSELDDCEILSGVYGGKATGWPILMMARNSDARSSDYEFLPDHPR
;
A
#
# COMPACT_ATOMS: atom_id res chain seq x y z
N MET A 1 -10.11 5.42 14.65
CA MET A 1 -10.43 5.99 13.33
C MET A 1 -10.60 4.83 12.35
N GLY A 2 -11.68 4.80 11.56
CA GLY A 2 -11.80 3.84 10.46
C GLY A 2 -11.20 4.45 9.20
N MET A 3 -10.12 3.86 8.67
CA MET A 3 -9.51 4.27 7.40
C MET A 3 -10.10 3.49 6.22
N THR A 4 -11.42 3.37 6.23
CA THR A 4 -12.21 2.60 5.26
C THR A 4 -13.02 3.54 4.38
N LEU A 5 -12.91 3.36 3.07
CA LEU A 5 -13.67 4.08 2.06
C LEU A 5 -14.55 3.12 1.27
N GLY A 6 -15.81 3.51 1.03
CA GLY A 6 -16.75 2.78 0.18
C GLY A 6 -17.67 1.81 0.93
N ASP A 7 -18.66 1.28 0.21
CA ASP A 7 -19.69 0.39 0.75
C ASP A 7 -19.60 -1.01 0.13
N ARG A 8 -20.00 -1.12 -1.16
CA ARG A 8 -19.92 -2.36 -1.95
C ARG A 8 -18.53 -2.69 -2.47
N LEU A 9 -17.82 -1.68 -2.96
CA LEU A 9 -16.39 -1.74 -3.24
C LEU A 9 -15.71 -0.96 -2.12
N ARG A 10 -14.98 -1.68 -1.28
CA ARG A 10 -14.46 -1.15 -0.02
C ARG A 10 -12.95 -1.23 -0.01
N VAL A 11 -12.31 -0.15 0.41
CA VAL A 11 -10.86 -0.08 0.59
C VAL A 11 -10.60 0.30 2.04
N THR A 12 -9.93 -0.58 2.77
CA THR A 12 -9.45 -0.33 4.13
C THR A 12 -7.94 -0.25 4.09
N LEU A 13 -7.40 0.92 4.38
CA LEU A 13 -5.95 1.08 4.50
C LEU A 13 -5.50 0.49 5.85
N PHE A 14 -4.21 0.17 6.00
CA PHE A 14 -3.60 -0.12 7.30
C PHE A 14 -2.11 0.16 7.29
N GLY A 15 -1.50 0.09 8.47
CA GLY A 15 -0.07 0.30 8.65
C GLY A 15 0.30 1.76 8.83
N GLU A 16 1.55 1.97 9.20
CA GLU A 16 2.09 3.27 9.56
C GLU A 16 3.32 3.56 8.70
N SER A 17 3.50 4.82 8.29
CA SER A 17 4.64 5.24 7.45
C SER A 17 6.01 5.03 8.11
N HIS A 18 6.04 4.90 9.43
CA HIS A 18 7.25 4.58 10.21
C HIS A 18 7.25 3.15 10.74
N GLY A 19 6.19 2.38 10.47
CA GLY A 19 6.11 0.97 10.83
C GLY A 19 6.87 0.08 9.85
N THR A 20 6.65 -1.23 9.96
CA THR A 20 7.28 -2.21 9.06
C THR A 20 6.73 -2.14 7.63
N CYS A 21 5.45 -1.83 7.49
CA CYS A 21 4.76 -1.77 6.19
C CYS A 21 3.51 -0.90 6.27
N VAL A 22 3.06 -0.50 5.08
CA VAL A 22 1.73 0.05 4.83
C VAL A 22 0.99 -0.87 3.86
N GLY A 23 -0.33 -0.82 3.86
CA GLY A 23 -1.10 -1.67 2.96
C GLY A 23 -2.56 -1.28 2.83
N ALA A 24 -3.25 -2.08 2.03
CA ALA A 24 -4.68 -1.93 1.77
C ALA A 24 -5.35 -3.29 1.64
N LEU A 25 -6.54 -3.41 2.23
CA LEU A 25 -7.47 -4.50 2.00
C LEU A 25 -8.58 -3.98 1.07
N VAL A 26 -8.74 -4.61 -0.09
CA VAL A 26 -9.77 -4.25 -1.08
C VAL A 26 -10.80 -5.36 -1.15
N GLU A 27 -12.05 -5.02 -0.90
CA GLU A 27 -13.19 -5.96 -0.84
C GLU A 27 -14.26 -5.59 -1.87
N GLY A 28 -15.01 -6.59 -2.32
CA GLY A 28 -16.12 -6.41 -3.27
C GLY A 28 -15.71 -6.35 -4.74
N VAL A 29 -14.48 -6.75 -5.08
CA VAL A 29 -14.06 -6.94 -6.46
C VAL A 29 -14.71 -8.22 -7.01
N PRO A 30 -15.50 -8.15 -8.10
CA PRO A 30 -16.15 -9.34 -8.66
C PRO A 30 -15.13 -10.42 -9.09
N PRO A 31 -15.47 -11.71 -8.94
CA PRO A 31 -14.63 -12.78 -9.44
C PRO A 31 -14.47 -12.67 -10.97
N GLY A 32 -13.27 -12.96 -11.46
CA GLY A 32 -12.93 -12.89 -12.88
C GLY A 32 -12.48 -11.50 -13.36
N THR A 33 -12.58 -10.45 -12.54
CA THR A 33 -12.03 -9.12 -12.86
C THR A 33 -10.52 -9.25 -13.09
N LEU A 34 -10.03 -8.74 -14.23
CA LEU A 34 -8.61 -8.74 -14.54
C LEU A 34 -7.85 -7.84 -13.59
N ILE A 35 -6.82 -8.40 -12.96
CA ILE A 35 -5.88 -7.67 -12.10
C ILE A 35 -4.51 -7.80 -12.77
N ASP A 36 -4.03 -6.70 -13.34
CA ASP A 36 -2.71 -6.63 -13.98
C ASP A 36 -1.68 -6.02 -13.01
N PRO A 37 -0.78 -6.84 -12.44
CA PRO A 37 0.26 -6.35 -11.54
C PRO A 37 1.22 -5.37 -12.22
N VAL A 38 1.40 -5.47 -13.54
CA VAL A 38 2.31 -4.59 -14.31
C VAL A 38 1.72 -3.19 -14.38
N THR A 39 0.42 -3.08 -14.65
CA THR A 39 -0.29 -1.80 -14.62
C THR A 39 -0.32 -1.22 -13.21
N LEU A 40 -0.50 -2.05 -12.17
CA LEU A 40 -0.42 -1.62 -10.78
C LEU A 40 0.96 -0.98 -10.47
N ALA A 41 2.05 -1.70 -10.76
CA ALA A 41 3.40 -1.21 -10.52
C ALA A 41 3.69 0.09 -11.29
N ARG A 42 3.22 0.20 -12.54
CA ARG A 42 3.36 1.44 -13.34
C ARG A 42 2.61 2.62 -12.73
N ASN A 43 1.40 2.39 -12.22
CA ASN A 43 0.59 3.41 -11.55
C ASN A 43 1.18 3.84 -10.20
N LEU A 44 1.89 2.95 -9.51
CA LEU A 44 2.65 3.29 -8.30
C LEU A 44 3.88 4.12 -8.68
N ALA A 45 4.65 3.68 -9.67
CA ALA A 45 5.84 4.41 -10.13
C ALA A 45 5.53 5.83 -10.63
N SER A 46 4.36 6.07 -11.22
CA SER A 46 3.95 7.42 -11.66
C SER A 46 3.60 8.37 -10.51
N ARG A 47 3.37 7.85 -9.29
CA ARG A 47 3.11 8.64 -8.08
C ARG A 47 4.40 9.12 -7.41
N LYS A 48 5.57 8.62 -7.83
CA LYS A 48 6.86 9.07 -7.30
C LYS A 48 7.05 10.57 -7.57
N PRO A 49 7.19 11.42 -6.53
CA PRO A 49 7.38 12.84 -6.72
C PRO A 49 8.77 13.12 -7.31
N GLY A 50 8.82 13.43 -8.61
CA GLY A 50 10.05 13.71 -9.36
C GLY A 50 10.48 15.18 -9.41
N ARG A 51 10.05 16.05 -8.48
CA ARG A 51 10.42 17.49 -8.49
C ARG A 51 11.23 17.89 -7.26
N LYS A 52 12.30 18.66 -7.51
CA LYS A 52 13.19 19.29 -6.52
C LYS A 52 12.37 19.89 -5.36
N GLY A 53 12.59 19.39 -4.14
CA GLY A 53 12.01 19.92 -2.90
C GLY A 53 11.06 18.98 -2.15
N LEU A 54 10.69 17.81 -2.70
CA LEU A 54 9.96 16.76 -1.97
C LEU A 54 10.92 15.66 -1.47
N SER A 55 10.54 14.95 -0.40
CA SER A 55 11.39 13.99 0.30
C SER A 55 12.04 12.99 -0.66
N THR A 56 13.35 12.79 -0.54
CA THR A 56 14.15 11.84 -1.31
C THR A 56 13.90 10.36 -0.98
N ARG A 57 12.82 10.05 -0.24
CA ARG A 57 12.47 8.69 0.15
C ARG A 57 12.08 7.91 -1.09
N SER A 58 13.01 7.08 -1.54
CA SER A 58 12.78 6.04 -2.52
C SER A 58 12.22 4.84 -1.79
N GLU A 59 10.99 4.96 -1.27
CA GLU A 59 10.25 3.75 -0.93
C GLU A 59 10.19 2.93 -2.22
N LEU A 60 10.78 1.74 -2.17
CA LEU A 60 10.62 0.76 -3.21
C LEU A 60 9.12 0.45 -3.23
N ASP A 61 8.41 1.10 -4.15
CA ASP A 61 6.98 0.96 -4.46
C ASP A 61 6.63 -0.47 -4.95
N ASP A 62 7.29 -1.49 -4.41
CA ASP A 62 6.96 -2.89 -4.61
C ASP A 62 5.78 -3.22 -3.70
N CYS A 63 4.59 -2.99 -4.25
CA CYS A 63 3.34 -3.45 -3.67
C CYS A 63 3.13 -4.92 -4.01
N GLU A 64 3.14 -5.76 -2.98
CA GLU A 64 2.88 -7.19 -3.06
C GLU A 64 1.38 -7.46 -2.92
N ILE A 65 0.82 -8.32 -3.78
CA ILE A 65 -0.55 -8.83 -3.65
C ILE A 65 -0.49 -10.17 -2.92
N LEU A 66 -1.08 -10.25 -1.74
CA LEU A 66 -1.01 -11.39 -0.82
C LEU A 66 -2.24 -12.30 -0.87
N SER A 67 -3.39 -11.81 -1.35
CA SER A 67 -4.63 -12.59 -1.42
C SER A 67 -5.58 -12.12 -2.53
N GLY A 68 -6.66 -12.86 -2.74
CA GLY A 68 -7.79 -12.42 -3.59
C GLY A 68 -7.53 -12.41 -5.09
N VAL A 69 -6.32 -12.78 -5.55
CA VAL A 69 -5.94 -12.84 -6.96
C VAL A 69 -5.35 -14.21 -7.29
N TYR A 70 -5.81 -14.81 -8.38
CA TYR A 70 -5.29 -16.06 -8.92
C TYR A 70 -5.30 -16.02 -10.45
N GLY A 71 -4.20 -16.38 -11.10
CA GLY A 71 -4.10 -16.37 -12.57
C GLY A 71 -4.36 -14.99 -13.21
N GLY A 72 -3.97 -13.90 -12.54
CA GLY A 72 -4.20 -12.52 -13.01
C GLY A 72 -5.65 -12.05 -12.92
N LYS A 73 -6.49 -12.76 -12.14
CA LYS A 73 -7.91 -12.43 -11.96
C LYS A 73 -8.29 -12.41 -10.50
N ALA A 74 -9.21 -11.52 -10.13
CA ALA A 74 -9.81 -11.50 -8.82
C ALA A 74 -10.62 -12.79 -8.58
N THR A 75 -10.56 -13.33 -7.37
CA THR A 75 -11.28 -14.56 -6.98
C THR A 75 -12.63 -14.26 -6.32
N GLY A 76 -12.95 -12.99 -6.09
CA GLY A 76 -14.11 -12.55 -5.30
C GLY A 76 -13.83 -12.45 -3.80
N TRP A 77 -12.68 -12.98 -3.33
CA TRP A 77 -12.20 -12.80 -1.97
C TRP A 77 -11.45 -11.46 -1.83
N PRO A 78 -11.32 -10.93 -0.60
CA PRO A 78 -10.56 -9.73 -0.33
C PRO A 78 -9.14 -9.79 -0.91
N ILE A 79 -8.74 -8.72 -1.58
CA ILE A 79 -7.39 -8.53 -2.14
C ILE A 79 -6.58 -7.75 -1.11
N LEU A 80 -5.64 -8.44 -0.46
CA LEU A 80 -4.68 -7.84 0.45
C LEU A 80 -3.46 -7.38 -0.34
N MET A 81 -3.10 -6.11 -0.17
CA MET A 81 -1.93 -5.47 -0.77
C MET A 81 -1.03 -4.91 0.32
N MET A 82 0.29 -5.08 0.18
CA MET A 82 1.28 -4.63 1.16
C MET A 82 2.50 -4.05 0.47
N ALA A 83 2.98 -2.90 0.95
CA ALA A 83 4.26 -2.32 0.57
C ALA A 83 5.14 -2.21 1.82
N ARG A 84 6.40 -2.66 1.71
CA ARG A 84 7.36 -2.63 2.82
C ARG A 84 8.07 -1.28 2.87
N ASN A 85 8.13 -0.68 4.06
CA ASN A 85 8.83 0.59 4.24
C ASN A 85 10.34 0.32 4.13
N SER A 86 10.99 0.91 3.12
CA SER A 86 12.43 0.69 2.84
C SER A 86 13.35 1.44 3.83
N ASP A 87 12.85 2.56 4.35
CA ASP A 87 13.55 3.47 5.26
C ASP A 87 13.08 3.34 6.71
N ALA A 88 12.78 2.12 7.18
CA ALA A 88 12.65 1.85 8.62
C ALA A 88 14.03 1.90 9.34
N ARG A 89 14.97 2.74 8.88
CA ARG A 89 16.17 3.08 9.65
C ARG A 89 15.77 4.16 10.64
N SER A 90 15.67 3.72 11.88
CA SER A 90 15.30 4.45 13.09
C SER A 90 16.12 5.71 13.43
N SER A 91 17.08 6.12 12.59
CA SER A 91 18.07 7.14 12.95
C SER A 91 17.57 8.59 12.88
N ASP A 92 16.50 8.89 12.15
CA ASP A 92 15.99 10.26 12.00
C ASP A 92 14.99 10.68 13.09
N TYR A 93 14.64 9.77 14.02
CA TYR A 93 13.58 10.01 15.00
C TYR A 93 13.94 9.64 16.46
N GLU A 94 15.21 9.38 16.78
CA GLU A 94 15.67 9.14 18.17
C GLU A 94 15.41 10.34 19.12
N PHE A 95 15.04 11.52 18.60
CA PHE A 95 14.75 12.71 19.42
C PHE A 95 13.31 12.79 19.97
N LEU A 96 12.40 11.88 19.61
CA LEU A 96 11.01 11.87 20.11
C LEU A 96 10.67 10.50 20.73
N PRO A 97 11.20 10.17 21.91
CA PRO A 97 11.03 8.84 22.50
C PRO A 97 9.62 8.57 23.05
N ASP A 98 8.81 9.59 23.36
CA ASP A 98 7.54 9.40 24.08
C ASP A 98 6.40 10.31 23.58
N HIS A 99 6.06 10.18 22.29
CA HIS A 99 4.75 10.66 21.84
C HIS A 99 4.09 9.66 20.90
N PRO A 100 3.06 8.93 21.34
CA PRO A 100 2.16 8.27 20.40
C PRO A 100 1.48 9.37 19.57
N ARG A 101 1.55 9.26 18.25
CA ARG A 101 0.74 10.06 17.32
C ARG A 101 -0.46 9.26 16.87
#